data_AF-A0A952HFB6-F1
#
_entry.id   AF-A0A952HFB6-F1
#
_cell.length_a   1.000
_cell.length_b   1.000
_cell.length_c   1.000
_cell.angle_alpha   90.00
_cell.angle_beta   90.00
_cell.angle_gamma   90.00
#
_symmetry.space_group_name_H-M   'P 1'
#
loop_
_entity.id
_entity.type
_entity.pdbx_description
1 polymer ?
#
loop_
_entity_poly.entity_id
_entity_poly.type
_entity_poly.pdbx_seq_one_letter_code
_entity_poly.pdbx_strand_id
1 'polypeptide(L)' 'DDGGATWTRFNDDAHQFGGIGAIAADQNTYGRIYISGTGRGMLYSN' A
#
# COMPACT_ATOMS: atom_id res chain seq x y z
N ASP A 1 -1.50 -9.23 -9.74
CA ASP A 1 -1.71 -10.70 -9.76
C ASP A 1 -1.71 -11.28 -11.17
N ASP A 2 -2.03 -10.49 -12.19
CA ASP A 2 -2.20 -10.92 -13.58
C ASP A 2 -1.42 -10.06 -14.59
N GLY A 3 -0.30 -9.48 -14.18
CA GLY A 3 0.50 -8.58 -15.03
C GLY A 3 -0.14 -7.20 -15.25
N GLY A 4 -1.13 -6.82 -14.44
CA GLY A 4 -1.77 -5.49 -14.49
C GLY A 4 -3.02 -5.43 -15.36
N ALA A 5 -3.62 -6.59 -15.67
CA ALA A 5 -4.87 -6.67 -16.41
C ALA A 5 -6.07 -6.29 -15.52
N THR A 6 -6.02 -6.64 -14.23
CA THR A 6 -7.02 -6.25 -13.23
C THR A 6 -6.37 -5.72 -11.96
N TRP A 7 -7.12 -4.92 -11.22
CA TRP A 7 -6.64 -4.24 -10.02
C TRP A 7 -7.62 -4.41 -8.87
N THR A 8 -7.10 -4.82 -7.72
CA THR A 8 -7.83 -4.82 -6.45
C THR A 8 -7.34 -3.65 -5.60
N ARG A 9 -8.27 -2.89 -5.03
CA ARG A 9 -7.92 -1.74 -4.18
C ARG A 9 -7.34 -2.22 -2.85
N PHE A 10 -6.19 -1.67 -2.45
CA PHE A 10 -5.54 -2.05 -1.19
C PHE A 10 -6.04 -1.25 0.03
N ASN A 11 -6.66 -0.09 -0.18
CA ASN A 11 -7.20 0.79 0.87
C ASN A 11 -8.67 1.15 0.62
N ASP A 12 -9.21 1.98 1.50
CA ASP A 12 -10.55 2.56 1.36
C ASP A 12 -10.51 4.07 1.63
N ASP A 13 -11.66 4.73 1.55
CA ASP A 13 -11.75 6.19 1.66
C ASP A 13 -11.37 6.73 3.06
N ALA A 14 -11.44 5.92 4.10
CA ALA A 14 -10.97 6.28 5.44
C ALA A 14 -9.45 6.11 5.59
N HIS A 15 -8.83 5.26 4.76
CA HIS A 15 -7.42 4.89 4.82
C HIS A 15 -6.57 5.56 3.72
N GLN A 16 -6.59 6.90 3.68
CA GLN A 16 -5.80 7.71 2.75
C GLN A 16 -4.47 8.23 3.33
N PHE A 17 -4.32 8.17 4.65
CA PHE A 17 -3.08 8.48 5.39
C PHE A 17 -2.46 9.86 5.15
N GLY A 18 -3.26 10.84 4.69
CA GLY A 18 -2.74 12.16 4.31
C GLY A 18 -1.99 12.19 2.97
N GLY A 19 -2.10 11.12 2.18
CA GLY A 19 -1.33 10.89 0.96
C GLY A 19 -0.19 9.90 1.16
N ILE A 20 0.23 9.26 0.07
CA ILE A 20 1.30 8.25 0.04
C ILE A 20 2.54 8.88 -0.59
N GLY A 21 3.61 9.04 0.17
CA GLY A 21 4.87 9.63 -0.31
C GLY A 21 5.79 8.62 -0.99
N ALA A 22 5.81 7.38 -0.51
CA ALA A 22 6.58 6.26 -1.05
C ALA A 22 5.83 4.94 -0.79
N ILE A 23 6.11 3.95 -1.63
CA ILE A 23 5.55 2.60 -1.55
C ILE A 23 6.62 1.57 -1.91
N ALA A 24 6.64 0.45 -1.18
CA ALA A 24 7.47 -0.71 -1.48
C ALA A 24 6.72 -2.01 -1.17
N ALA A 25 6.85 -3.02 -2.03
CA ALA A 25 6.30 -4.36 -1.79
C ALA A 25 7.29 -5.23 -1.01
N ASP A 26 6.79 -6.10 -0.14
CA ASP A 26 7.61 -7.13 0.52
C ASP A 26 7.91 -8.27 -0.46
N GLN A 27 9.19 -8.59 -0.65
CA GLN A 27 9.60 -9.71 -1.50
C GLN A 27 9.41 -11.08 -0.83
N ASN A 28 9.18 -11.11 0.49
CA ASN A 28 9.04 -12.35 1.25
C ASN A 28 7.58 -12.70 1.56
N THR A 29 6.67 -11.72 1.49
CA THR A 29 5.26 -11.90 1.88
C THR A 29 4.34 -11.37 0.78
N TYR A 30 3.63 -12.28 0.11
CA TYR A 30 2.64 -11.91 -0.90
C TYR A 30 1.58 -10.96 -0.31
N GLY A 31 1.20 -9.92 -1.06
CA GLY A 31 0.17 -8.96 -0.67
C GLY A 31 0.61 -7.89 0.33
N ARG A 32 1.80 -8.00 0.94
CA ARG A 32 2.29 -6.98 1.87
C ARG A 32 2.95 -5.82 1.13
N ILE A 33 2.49 -4.62 1.43
CA ILE A 33 3.14 -3.36 1.04
C ILE A 33 3.46 -2.52 2.27
N TYR A 34 4.51 -1.71 2.16
CA TYR A 34 4.87 -0.65 3.10
C TYR A 34 4.64 0.69 2.42
N ILE A 35 4.01 1.63 3.12
CA ILE A 35 3.77 2.99 2.63
C ILE A 35 4.26 4.03 3.62
N SER A 36 4.73 5.17 3.12
CA SER A 36 4.93 6.36 3.94
C SER A 36 3.72 7.29 3.84
N GLY A 37 3.00 7.45 4.95
CA GLY A 37 1.91 8.41 5.06
C GLY A 37 2.43 9.81 5.36
N THR A 38 1.93 10.83 4.68
CA THR A 38 2.35 12.23 4.91
C THR A 38 2.10 12.65 6.36
N GLY A 39 3.16 12.78 7.16
CA GLY A 39 3.07 13.07 8.59
C GLY A 39 2.47 11.95 9.44
N ARG A 40 2.35 10.73 8.90
CA ARG A 40 1.76 9.55 9.58
C ARG A 40 2.71 8.36 9.72
N GLY A 41 3.99 8.53 9.37
CA GLY A 41 5.02 7.51 9.51
C GLY A 41 4.89 6.37 8.50
N MET A 42 5.43 5.20 8.85
CA MET A 42 5.39 4.00 8.03
C MET A 42 4.20 3.12 8.42
N LEU A 43 3.42 2.69 7.43
CA LEU A 43 2.25 1.83 7.59
C LEU A 43 2.43 0.57 6.73
N TYR A 44 1.74 -0.52 7.06
CA TYR A 44 1.78 -1.77 6.29
C TYR A 44 0.38 -2.36 6.07
N SER A 45 0.22 -3.13 4.99
CA SER A 45 -1.00 -3.91 4.69
C SER A 45 -0.84 -5.39 5.09
N ASN A 46 -1.95 -6.06 5.38
CA ASN A 46 -2.09 -7.52 5.49
C ASN A 46 -3.32 -7.98 4.72
#